data_AF-A0A1Y0N224-F1
#
_entry.id   AF-A0A1Y0N224-F1
#
_cell.length_a   1.000
_cell.length_b   1.000
_cell.length_c   1.000
_cell.angle_alpha   90.00
_cell.angle_beta   90.00
_cell.angle_gamma   90.00
#
_symmetry.space_group_name_H-M   'P 1'
#
loop_
_entity.id
_entity.type
_entity.pdbx_description
1 polymer ?
#
loop_
_entity_poly.entity_id
_entity_poly.type
_entity_poly.pdbx_seq_one_letter_code
_entity_poly.pdbx_strand_id
1 'polypeptide(L)'
;MTEETLIKYLEFLKTECLRYSRDKVVDENELQLFKLEVDKFKSLFNQSELKPIIKQKVNTIDFDLSLPKYKGINLLAYIIGNQWSNSKQREEIMAKKLKTISEKIEHIIIDVKTLV
;
A
#
# COMPACT_ATOMS: atom_id res chain seq x y z
N MET A 1 -14.67 11.59 8.89
CA MET A 1 -14.30 10.37 9.66
C MET A 1 -13.84 10.77 11.06
N THR A 2 -14.06 9.96 12.09
CA THR A 2 -13.57 10.19 13.46
C THR A 2 -12.15 9.64 13.66
N GLU A 3 -11.48 10.00 14.76
CA GLU A 3 -10.15 9.47 15.13
C GLU A 3 -10.17 7.94 15.31
N GLU A 4 -11.21 7.40 15.97
CA GLU A 4 -11.44 5.95 16.08
C GLU A 4 -11.61 5.30 14.70
N THR A 5 -12.39 5.93 13.81
CA THR A 5 -12.60 5.42 12.44
C THR A 5 -11.30 5.44 11.65
N LEU A 6 -10.49 6.50 11.78
CA LEU A 6 -9.17 6.59 11.17
C LEU A 6 -8.28 5.43 11.62
N ILE A 7 -8.19 5.18 12.93
CA ILE A 7 -7.36 4.10 13.49
C ILE A 7 -7.81 2.75 12.93
N LYS A 8 -9.11 2.46 12.94
CA LYS A 8 -9.65 1.21 12.37
C LYS A 8 -9.34 1.06 10.88
N TYR A 9 -9.44 2.15 10.11
CA TYR A 9 -9.10 2.12 8.69
C TYR A 9 -7.61 1.87 8.46
N LEU A 10 -6.74 2.54 9.22
CA LEU A 10 -5.30 2.31 9.16
C LEU A 10 -4.95 0.87 9.57
N GLU A 11 -5.59 0.30 10.59
CA GLU A 11 -5.40 -1.10 10.98
C GLU A 11 -5.82 -2.06 9.85
N PHE A 12 -6.91 -1.78 9.16
CA PHE A 12 -7.33 -2.51 7.96
C PHE A 12 -6.29 -2.42 6.84
N LEU A 13 -5.86 -1.20 6.47
CA LEU A 13 -4.86 -1.00 5.40
C LEU A 13 -3.51 -1.66 5.73
N LYS A 14 -3.09 -1.60 7.00
CA LYS A 14 -1.90 -2.30 7.50
C LYS A 14 -2.02 -3.80 7.27
N THR A 15 -3.15 -4.37 7.68
CA THR A 15 -3.39 -5.82 7.58
C THR A 15 -3.41 -6.29 6.13
N GLU A 16 -4.05 -5.54 5.24
CA GLU A 16 -4.05 -5.87 3.80
C GLU A 16 -2.65 -5.76 3.20
N CYS A 17 -1.88 -4.71 3.54
CA CYS A 17 -0.48 -4.61 3.10
C CYS A 17 0.35 -5.81 3.56
N LEU A 18 0.18 -6.27 4.80
CA LEU A 18 0.86 -7.47 5.31
C LEU A 18 0.44 -8.73 4.59
N ARG A 19 -0.87 -8.91 4.35
CA ARG A 19 -1.42 -10.06 3.60
C ARG A 19 -0.74 -10.16 2.24
N TYR A 20 -0.80 -9.09 1.45
CA TYR A 20 -0.16 -9.06 0.13
C TYR A 20 1.36 -9.21 0.18
N SER A 21 2.03 -8.73 1.23
CA SER A 21 3.48 -8.91 1.37
C SER A 21 3.89 -10.36 1.65
N ARG A 22 2.99 -11.15 2.26
CA ARG A 22 3.21 -12.56 2.62
C ARG A 22 2.79 -13.50 1.49
N ASP A 23 1.71 -13.15 0.82
CA ASP A 23 1.16 -13.93 -0.29
C ASP A 23 2.11 -13.75 -1.47
N LYS A 24 2.83 -14.82 -1.82
CA LYS A 24 3.87 -14.82 -2.88
C LYS A 24 3.31 -14.62 -4.30
N VAL A 25 2.01 -14.38 -4.42
CA VAL A 25 1.29 -14.10 -5.65
C VAL A 25 0.31 -13.00 -5.32
N VAL A 26 0.57 -11.78 -5.80
CA VAL A 26 -0.38 -10.67 -5.70
C VAL A 26 -1.17 -10.67 -7.00
N ASP A 27 -2.46 -11.02 -6.93
CA ASP A 27 -3.36 -10.89 -8.09
C ASP A 27 -3.47 -9.41 -8.48
N GLU A 28 -3.29 -9.11 -9.76
CA GLU A 28 -3.38 -7.73 -10.27
C GLU A 28 -4.78 -7.14 -10.03
N ASN A 29 -5.84 -7.96 -10.06
CA ASN A 29 -7.19 -7.49 -9.75
C ASN A 29 -7.35 -7.14 -8.28
N GLU A 30 -6.86 -7.98 -7.37
CA GLU A 30 -6.86 -7.69 -5.93
C GLU A 30 -6.07 -6.41 -5.62
N LEU A 31 -4.91 -6.22 -6.25
CA LEU A 31 -4.12 -5.00 -6.09
C LEU A 31 -4.85 -3.76 -6.62
N GLN A 32 -5.59 -3.88 -7.73
CA GLN A 32 -6.43 -2.79 -8.22
C GLN A 32 -7.56 -2.45 -7.26
N LEU A 33 -8.24 -3.45 -6.69
CA LEU A 33 -9.26 -3.25 -5.66
C LEU A 33 -8.68 -2.57 -4.43
N PHE A 34 -7.49 -3.00 -3.99
CA PHE A 34 -6.80 -2.37 -2.87
C PHE A 34 -6.44 -0.90 -3.15
N LYS A 35 -6.02 -0.60 -4.38
CA LYS A 35 -5.76 0.79 -4.80
C LYS A 35 -7.02 1.66 -4.72
N LEU A 36 -8.16 1.16 -5.21
CA LEU A 36 -9.44 1.88 -5.11
C LEU A 36 -9.82 2.14 -3.64
N GLU A 37 -9.57 1.17 -2.77
CA GLU A 37 -9.84 1.29 -1.34
C GLU A 37 -8.93 2.33 -0.67
N VAL A 38 -7.65 2.40 -1.04
CA VAL A 38 -6.73 3.46 -0.60
C VAL A 38 -7.17 4.84 -1.12
N ASP A 39 -7.63 4.94 -2.36
CA ASP A 39 -8.10 6.20 -2.93
C ASP A 39 -9.38 6.69 -2.23
N LYS A 40 -10.29 5.76 -1.90
CA LYS A 40 -11.46 6.03 -1.07
C LYS A 40 -11.08 6.50 0.33
N PHE A 41 -10.12 5.83 0.98
CA PHE A 41 -9.58 6.26 2.27
C PHE A 41 -9.05 7.70 2.20
N LYS A 42 -8.20 8.02 1.22
CA LYS A 42 -7.63 9.37 1.04
C LYS A 42 -8.73 10.42 0.86
N SER A 43 -9.77 10.11 0.09
CA SER A 43 -10.91 11.01 -0.12
C SER A 43 -11.64 11.31 1.19
N LEU A 44 -12.02 10.27 1.95
CA LEU A 44 -12.72 10.41 3.24
C LEU A 44 -11.85 11.12 4.28
N PHE A 45 -10.55 10.84 4.28
CA PHE A 45 -9.57 11.45 5.17
C PHE A 45 -9.38 12.94 4.88
N ASN A 46 -9.24 13.33 3.60
CA ASN A 46 -9.08 14.73 3.21
C ASN A 46 -10.30 15.57 3.62
N GLN A 47 -11.50 15.01 3.48
CA GLN A 47 -12.76 15.65 3.84
C GLN A 47 -13.05 15.66 5.36
N SER A 48 -12.26 14.96 6.16
CA SER A 48 -12.49 14.88 7.61
C SER A 48 -12.11 16.17 8.35
N GLU A 49 -12.72 16.38 9.52
CA GLU A 49 -12.39 17.49 10.44
C GLU A 49 -11.32 17.09 11.47
N LEU A 50 -10.48 16.09 11.15
CA LEU A 50 -9.40 15.65 12.03
C LEU A 50 -8.41 16.79 12.31
N LYS A 51 -7.85 16.80 13.54
CA LYS A 51 -6.86 17.79 13.98
C LYS A 51 -5.71 17.89 12.97
N PRO A 52 -5.20 19.10 12.68
CA PRO A 52 -4.11 19.29 11.71
C PRO A 52 -2.87 18.43 11.98
N ILE A 53 -2.51 18.22 13.24
CA ILE A 53 -1.38 17.36 13.64
C ILE A 53 -1.56 15.89 13.24
N ILE A 54 -2.78 15.37 13.37
CA ILE A 54 -3.15 14.02 12.91
C ILE A 54 -3.06 13.97 11.39
N LYS A 55 -3.60 15.00 10.72
CA LYS A 55 -3.54 15.07 9.26
C LYS A 55 -2.11 15.06 8.73
N GLN A 56 -1.24 15.85 9.35
CA GLN A 56 0.17 15.93 9.02
C GLN A 56 0.87 14.58 9.16
N LYS A 57 0.64 13.86 10.27
CA LYS A 57 1.23 12.53 10.51
C LYS A 57 0.79 11.52 9.46
N VAL A 58 -0.50 11.40 9.20
CA VAL A 58 -1.05 10.43 8.23
C VAL A 58 -0.59 10.75 6.80
N ASN A 59 -0.45 12.03 6.44
CA ASN A 59 0.06 12.44 5.13
C ASN A 59 1.55 12.07 4.89
N THR A 60 2.27 11.59 5.91
CA THR A 60 3.62 11.05 5.71
C THR A 60 3.64 9.62 5.15
N ILE A 61 2.48 8.96 5.06
CA ILE A 61 2.38 7.62 4.48
C ILE A 61 2.35 7.76 2.95
N ASP A 62 3.40 7.27 2.31
CA ASP A 62 3.45 7.16 0.85
C ASP A 62 2.82 5.84 0.39
N PHE A 63 1.58 5.91 -0.10
CA PHE A 63 0.89 4.77 -0.69
C PHE A 63 1.29 4.58 -2.17
N ASP A 64 2.58 4.35 -2.43
CA ASP A 64 3.06 3.99 -3.77
C ASP A 64 2.72 2.52 -4.10
N LEU A 65 1.55 2.34 -4.69
CA LEU A 65 1.08 1.06 -5.21
C LEU A 65 1.38 0.88 -6.71
N SER A 66 2.28 1.70 -7.28
CA SER A 66 2.64 1.57 -8.68
C SER A 66 3.51 0.33 -8.92
N LEU A 67 3.12 -0.46 -9.92
CA LEU A 67 3.92 -1.58 -10.39
C LEU A 67 5.24 -1.04 -10.98
N PRO A 68 6.38 -1.69 -10.69
CA PRO A 68 7.66 -1.29 -11.27
C PRO A 68 7.57 -1.34 -12.80
N LYS A 69 7.79 -0.19 -13.45
CA LYS A 69 7.86 -0.08 -14.91
C LYS A 69 9.21 -0.62 -15.37
N TYR A 70 9.21 -1.70 -16.16
CA TYR A 70 10.43 -2.12 -16.84
C TYR A 70 10.71 -1.19 -18.03
N LYS A 71 11.89 -0.58 -18.04
CA LYS A 71 12.42 0.08 -19.25
C LYS A 71 12.92 -1.01 -20.19
N GLY A 72 12.24 -1.17 -21.32
CA GLY A 72 12.71 -2.01 -22.42
C GLY A 72 11.74 -3.12 -22.75
N ILE A 73 11.29 -3.11 -24.01
CA ILE A 73 10.57 -4.21 -24.63
C ILE A 73 11.49 -5.43 -24.56
N ASN A 74 11.22 -6.35 -23.63
CA ASN A 74 11.97 -7.58 -23.51
C ASN A 74 11.41 -8.61 -24.50
N LEU A 75 11.33 -8.23 -25.78
CA LEU A 75 10.96 -9.10 -26.91
C LEU A 75 11.81 -10.37 -26.90
N LEU A 76 13.08 -10.25 -26.47
CA LEU A 76 13.95 -11.40 -26.25
C LEU A 76 13.45 -12.28 -25.11
N ALA A 77 13.15 -11.75 -23.91
CA ALA A 77 12.64 -12.57 -22.79
C ALA A 77 11.31 -13.30 -23.08
N TYR A 78 10.48 -12.77 -23.98
CA TYR A 78 9.28 -13.45 -24.51
C TYR A 78 9.64 -14.68 -25.37
N ILE A 79 10.76 -14.64 -26.11
CA ILE A 79 11.25 -15.73 -26.97
C ILE A 79 12.05 -16.78 -26.19
N ILE A 80 12.76 -16.40 -25.10
CA ILE A 80 13.61 -17.33 -24.31
C ILE A 80 12.93 -17.95 -23.08
N GLY A 81 11.62 -17.74 -22.87
CA GLY A 81 10.88 -18.35 -21.75
C GLY A 81 11.15 -17.72 -20.37
N ASN A 82 11.76 -16.53 -20.31
CA ASN A 82 12.10 -15.82 -19.06
C ASN A 82 10.94 -14.98 -18.49
N GLN A 83 9.70 -15.25 -18.91
CA GLN A 83 8.51 -14.51 -18.47
C GLN A 83 8.23 -14.71 -16.97
N TRP A 84 8.61 -15.86 -16.41
CA TRP A 84 8.41 -16.26 -15.01
C TRP A 84 9.38 -15.56 -14.02
N SER A 85 10.60 -15.24 -14.44
CA SER A 85 11.57 -14.56 -13.56
C SER A 85 11.24 -13.08 -13.40
N ASN A 86 10.72 -12.44 -14.45
CA ASN A 86 10.27 -11.05 -14.41
C ASN A 86 8.99 -10.87 -13.57
N SER A 87 8.03 -11.81 -13.62
CA SER A 87 6.83 -11.75 -12.77
C SER A 87 7.20 -11.91 -11.29
N LYS A 88 8.05 -12.88 -10.97
CA LYS A 88 8.50 -13.13 -9.60
C LYS A 88 9.28 -11.94 -9.00
N GLN A 89 10.15 -11.31 -9.79
CA GLN A 89 10.85 -10.09 -9.33
C GLN A 89 9.88 -8.93 -9.07
N ARG A 90 8.84 -8.77 -9.91
CA ARG A 90 7.80 -7.75 -9.67
C ARG A 90 7.03 -8.01 -8.39
N GLU A 91 6.65 -9.26 -8.16
CA GLU A 91 5.98 -9.69 -6.93
C GLU A 91 6.86 -9.41 -5.70
N GLU A 92 8.14 -9.78 -5.73
CA GLU A 92 9.08 -9.53 -4.64
C GLU A 92 9.26 -8.03 -4.34
N ILE A 93 9.39 -7.20 -5.38
CA ILE A 93 9.49 -5.74 -5.23
C ILE A 93 8.20 -5.18 -4.62
N MET A 94 7.05 -5.60 -5.12
CA MET A 94 5.75 -5.13 -4.62
C MET A 94 5.51 -5.58 -3.17
N ALA A 95 5.83 -6.82 -2.84
CA ALA A 95 5.75 -7.36 -1.48
C ALA A 95 6.61 -6.54 -0.50
N LYS A 96 7.84 -6.19 -0.91
CA LYS A 96 8.72 -5.32 -0.12
C LYS A 96 8.12 -3.92 0.08
N LYS A 97 7.57 -3.31 -0.97
CA LYS A 97 6.88 -2.00 -0.86
C LYS A 97 5.73 -2.06 0.13
N LEU A 98 4.85 -3.05 -0.01
CA LEU A 98 3.67 -3.22 0.86
C LEU A 98 4.07 -3.47 2.32
N LYS A 99 5.14 -4.24 2.55
CA LYS A 99 5.69 -4.42 3.90
C LYS A 99 6.14 -3.08 4.51
N THR A 100 6.89 -2.27 3.76
CA THR A 100 7.32 -0.94 4.23
C THR A 100 6.14 -0.01 4.49
N ILE A 101 5.11 -0.04 3.64
CA ILE A 101 3.87 0.72 3.87
C ILE A 101 3.19 0.27 5.17
N SER A 102 3.08 -1.04 5.40
CA SER A 102 2.52 -1.58 6.65
C SER A 102 3.27 -1.10 7.89
N GLU A 103 4.60 -1.22 7.90
CA GLU A 103 5.44 -0.76 9.02
C GLU A 103 5.24 0.73 9.28
N LYS A 104 5.16 1.54 8.22
CA LYS A 104 4.89 2.97 8.33
C LYS A 104 3.50 3.25 8.92
N ILE A 105 2.47 2.53 8.48
CA ILE A 105 1.12 2.66 9.02
C ILE A 105 1.10 2.33 10.52
N GLU A 106 1.81 1.28 10.93
CA GLU A 106 1.90 0.88 12.35
C GLU A 106 2.47 1.99 13.23
N HIS A 107 3.57 2.62 12.81
CA HIS A 107 4.13 3.76 13.53
C HIS A 107 3.15 4.94 13.60
N ILE A 108 2.42 5.22 12.52
CA ILE A 108 1.42 6.30 12.53
C ILE A 108 0.23 5.98 13.43
N ILE A 109 -0.23 4.73 13.50
CA ILE A 109 -1.29 4.32 14.43
C ILE A 109 -0.87 4.60 15.88
N ILE A 110 0.37 4.22 16.25
CA ILE A 110 0.91 4.48 17.59
C ILE A 110 0.94 5.98 17.86
N ASP A 111 1.50 6.76 16.92
CA ASP A 111 1.60 8.21 17.05
C ASP A 111 0.23 8.92 17.12
N VAL A 112 -0.78 8.42 16.43
CA VAL A 112 -2.14 8.99 16.52
C VAL A 112 -2.77 8.62 17.85
N LYS A 113 -2.60 7.38 18.32
CA LYS A 113 -3.11 6.93 19.64
C LYS A 113 -2.52 7.72 20.82
N THR A 114 -1.36 8.35 20.69
CA THR A 114 -0.80 9.22 21.74
C THR A 114 -1.31 10.66 21.71
N LEU A 115 -2.07 11.04 20.68
CA LEU A 115 -2.63 12.39 20.48
C LEU A 115 -4.16 12.46 20.70
N VAL A 116 -4.78 11.30 20.87
CA VAL A 116 -6.21 11.08 21.16
C VAL A 116 -6.33 10.82 22.65
#